data_AF-A0A3N5KBN3-F1
#
_entry.id   AF-A0A3N5KBN3-F1
#
_cell.length_a   1.000
_cell.length_b   1.000
_cell.length_c   1.000
_cell.angle_alpha   90.00
_cell.angle_beta   90.00
_cell.angle_gamma   90.00
#
_symmetry.space_group_name_H-M   'P 1'
#
loop_
_entity.id
_entity.type
_entity.pdbx_description
1 polymer ?
#
loop_
_entity_poly.entity_id
_entity_poly.type
_entity_poly.pdbx_seq_one_letter_code
_entity_poly.pdbx_strand_id
1 'polypeptide(L)'
;MTAGLGVLRTPLCERLGIGLPIISAGMGPIAGPDLVAAVSNAGGLGVLGCTSMSAGEVRNVIRRTRELTDRPFGVDLILPARLEQSGVRARDIAEQIPAEHWDFANRIAQELGVETPAASARAVGGERNALGTDAEAQITVVLEEQVPVFVGALGTPAPYAERLHDAGTFVMSVVGSTKQAVQVARDGADAVIAQG
;
A
#
# COMPACT_ATOMS: atom_id res chain seq x y z
N MET A 1 34.64 17.55 19.65
CA MET A 1 34.73 16.99 18.29
C MET A 1 33.67 15.91 18.14
N THR A 2 32.50 16.25 17.62
CA THR A 2 31.58 15.28 17.02
C THR A 2 31.75 15.45 15.52
N ALA A 3 32.52 14.55 14.90
CA ALA A 3 32.57 14.47 13.45
C ALA A 3 31.13 14.24 12.98
N GLY A 4 30.53 15.27 12.39
CA GLY A 4 29.18 15.18 11.86
C GLY A 4 29.18 14.09 10.81
N LEU A 5 28.51 12.97 11.08
CA LEU A 5 28.05 12.08 10.04
C LEU A 5 27.27 12.97 9.08
N GLY A 6 27.87 13.29 7.93
CA GLY A 6 27.21 14.10 6.92
C GLY A 6 25.86 13.47 6.64
N VAL A 7 24.79 14.24 6.79
CA VAL A 7 23.43 13.76 6.53
C VAL A 7 23.44 13.12 5.14
N LEU A 8 23.19 11.80 5.08
CA LEU A 8 23.19 11.04 3.84
C LEU A 8 22.09 11.60 2.94
N ARG A 9 22.43 12.52 2.04
CA ARG A 9 21.49 13.06 1.05
C ARG A 9 21.66 12.28 -0.25
N THR A 10 20.56 11.82 -0.82
CA THR A 10 20.56 11.00 -2.04
C THR A 10 19.73 11.67 -3.14
N PRO A 11 19.86 11.27 -4.41
CA PRO A 11 18.97 11.76 -5.47
C PRO A 11 17.49 11.51 -5.18
N LEU A 12 17.17 10.46 -4.41
CA LEU A 12 15.80 10.20 -3.97
C LEU A 12 15.27 11.31 -3.06
N CYS A 13 16.11 11.88 -2.18
CA CYS A 13 15.73 13.03 -1.35
C CYS A 13 15.32 14.23 -2.20
N GLU A 14 16.04 14.50 -3.30
CA GLU A 14 15.75 15.61 -4.22
C GLU A 14 14.44 15.38 -4.95
N ARG A 15 14.21 14.17 -5.49
CA ARG A 15 12.97 13.84 -6.21
C ARG A 15 11.74 13.86 -5.31
N LEU A 16 11.87 13.48 -4.03
CA LEU A 16 10.77 13.43 -3.07
C LEU A 16 10.58 14.74 -2.28
N GLY A 17 11.52 15.69 -2.37
CA GLY A 17 11.48 16.92 -1.58
C GLY A 17 11.69 16.71 -0.06
N ILE A 18 12.47 15.69 0.33
CA ILE A 18 12.74 15.35 1.73
C ILE A 18 14.20 15.59 2.13
N GLY A 19 14.47 15.72 3.43
CA GLY A 19 15.82 15.99 3.97
C GLY A 19 16.62 14.74 4.32
N LEU A 20 15.93 13.65 4.64
CA LEU A 20 16.49 12.38 5.09
C LEU A 20 15.99 11.24 4.19
N PRO A 21 16.85 10.30 3.77
CA PRO A 21 16.47 9.13 2.98
C PRO A 21 15.85 8.06 3.89
N ILE A 22 14.93 8.47 4.76
CA ILE A 22 14.24 7.64 5.74
C ILE A 22 12.77 7.70 5.39
N ILE A 23 12.21 6.54 5.04
CA ILE A 23 10.80 6.38 4.68
C ILE A 23 10.16 5.50 5.74
N SER A 24 9.10 6.00 6.39
CA SER A 24 8.29 5.20 7.31
C SER A 24 7.25 4.44 6.51
N ALA A 25 7.25 3.11 6.60
CA ALA A 25 6.39 2.25 5.80
C ALA A 25 4.90 2.46 6.13
N GLY A 26 4.04 2.38 5.09
CA GLY A 26 2.58 2.48 5.18
C GLY A 26 1.94 1.24 5.79
N MET A 27 2.25 0.94 7.04
CA MET A 27 1.76 -0.24 7.75
C MET A 27 0.29 -0.10 8.15
N GLY A 28 -0.63 -0.29 7.19
CA GLY A 28 -2.08 -0.38 7.41
C GLY A 28 -2.62 0.58 8.49
N PRO A 29 -3.49 0.11 9.42
CA PRO A 29 -4.13 0.99 10.41
C PRO A 29 -3.16 1.60 11.44
N ILE A 30 -1.90 1.19 11.47
CA ILE A 30 -0.90 1.68 12.43
C ILE A 30 -0.25 2.97 11.91
N ALA A 31 -0.05 3.09 10.60
CA ALA A 31 0.55 4.25 9.97
C ALA A 31 -0.49 5.36 9.70
N GLY A 32 -1.01 5.95 10.78
CA GLY A 32 -2.00 7.03 10.75
C GLY A 32 -1.40 8.44 10.65
N PRO A 33 -2.25 9.48 10.60
CA PRO A 33 -1.85 10.87 10.34
C PRO A 33 -0.77 11.43 11.28
N ASP A 34 -0.88 11.19 12.59
CA ASP A 34 0.07 11.72 13.57
C ASP A 34 1.50 11.17 13.37
N LEU A 35 1.62 9.87 13.09
CA LEU A 35 2.92 9.23 12.80
C LEU A 35 3.50 9.77 11.50
N VAL A 36 2.68 9.81 10.44
CA VAL A 36 3.09 10.26 9.11
C VAL A 36 3.58 11.70 9.15
N ALA A 37 2.79 12.59 9.76
CA ALA A 37 3.16 13.99 9.92
C ALA A 37 4.43 14.18 10.75
N ALA A 38 4.61 13.42 11.84
CA ALA A 38 5.81 13.48 12.65
C ALA A 38 7.08 13.11 11.85
N VAL A 39 7.02 12.04 11.05
CA VAL A 39 8.14 11.60 10.20
C VAL A 39 8.45 12.64 9.11
N SER A 40 7.42 13.17 8.43
CA SER A 40 7.59 14.18 7.39
C SER A 40 8.13 15.50 7.95
N ASN A 41 7.69 15.92 9.14
CA ASN A 41 8.21 17.10 9.83
C ASN A 41 9.67 16.93 10.29
N ALA A 42 10.07 15.71 10.68
CA ALA A 42 11.45 15.37 11.00
C ALA A 42 12.39 15.32 9.77
N GLY A 43 11.83 15.43 8.56
CA GLY A 43 12.58 15.48 7.30
C GLY A 43 12.67 14.16 6.55
N GLY A 44 12.06 13.08 7.04
CA GLY A 44 11.86 11.86 6.28
C GLY A 44 10.60 11.93 5.40
N LEU A 45 10.17 10.78 4.90
CA LEU A 45 8.87 10.61 4.24
C LEU A 45 7.98 9.71 5.11
N GLY A 46 6.92 10.26 5.70
CA GLY A 46 5.84 9.45 6.27
C GLY A 46 4.94 8.91 5.15
N VAL A 47 4.46 7.67 5.28
CA VAL A 47 3.52 7.05 4.33
C VAL A 47 2.29 6.54 5.09
N LEU A 48 1.09 6.97 4.69
CA LEU A 48 -0.17 6.50 5.24
C LEU A 48 -0.46 5.06 4.80
N GLY A 49 -0.85 4.20 5.74
CA GLY A 49 -1.32 2.85 5.43
C GLY A 49 -2.83 2.83 5.18
N CYS A 50 -3.26 2.84 3.92
CA CYS A 50 -4.66 3.05 3.55
C CYS A 50 -5.36 1.78 3.04
N THR A 51 -4.67 0.65 3.06
CA THR A 51 -5.06 -0.57 2.35
C THR A 51 -6.46 -1.10 2.70
N SER A 52 -6.86 -1.06 3.97
CA SER A 52 -8.15 -1.57 4.45
C SER A 52 -9.22 -0.50 4.57
N MET A 53 -8.96 0.72 4.11
CA MET A 53 -9.85 1.88 4.26
C MET A 53 -10.75 2.03 3.03
N SER A 54 -11.99 2.45 3.22
CA SER A 54 -12.82 2.96 2.12
C SER A 54 -12.21 4.23 1.52
N ALA A 55 -12.57 4.58 0.28
CA ALA A 55 -12.12 5.82 -0.36
C ALA A 55 -12.42 7.08 0.48
N GLY A 56 -13.58 7.12 1.16
CA GLY A 56 -13.92 8.21 2.07
C GLY A 56 -13.00 8.30 3.28
N GLU A 57 -12.64 7.17 3.88
CA GLU A 57 -11.67 7.13 4.99
C GLU A 57 -10.27 7.54 4.52
N VAL A 58 -9.83 7.08 3.34
CA VAL A 58 -8.56 7.51 2.72
C VAL A 58 -8.52 9.03 2.57
N ARG A 59 -9.60 9.63 2.05
CA ARG A 59 -9.71 11.09 1.93
C ARG A 59 -9.59 11.79 3.28
N ASN A 60 -10.27 11.27 4.30
CA ASN A 60 -10.25 11.84 5.64
C ASN A 60 -8.83 11.81 6.26
N VAL A 61 -8.11 10.69 6.15
CA VAL A 61 -6.75 10.59 6.71
C VAL A 61 -5.73 11.41 5.94
N ILE A 62 -5.90 11.57 4.62
CA ILE A 62 -5.08 12.48 3.80
C ILE A 62 -5.25 13.92 4.28
N ARG A 63 -6.50 14.38 4.40
CA ARG A 63 -6.81 15.75 4.87
C ARG A 63 -6.33 15.99 6.29
N ARG A 64 -6.53 15.02 7.18
CA ARG A 64 -6.02 15.11 8.55
C ARG A 64 -4.49 15.21 8.58
N THR A 65 -3.78 14.48 7.73
CA THR A 65 -2.32 14.60 7.61
C THR A 65 -1.90 16.00 7.15
N ARG A 66 -2.62 16.58 6.18
CA ARG A 66 -2.36 17.96 5.71
C ARG A 66 -2.62 19.03 6.77
N GLU A 67 -3.49 18.78 7.75
CA GLU A 67 -3.64 19.68 8.91
C GLU A 67 -2.43 19.66 9.86
N LEU A 68 -1.60 18.60 9.79
CA LEU A 68 -0.49 18.34 10.72
C LEU A 68 0.89 18.60 10.08
N THR A 69 0.99 18.67 8.76
CA THR A 69 2.25 18.94 8.05
C THR A 69 2.04 19.56 6.68
N ASP A 70 2.92 20.51 6.34
CA ASP A 70 3.09 21.05 4.99
C ASP A 70 4.19 20.31 4.20
N ARG A 71 4.81 19.28 4.79
CA ARG A 71 5.89 18.49 4.17
C ARG A 71 5.32 17.34 3.33
N PRO A 72 6.06 16.86 2.31
CA PRO A 72 5.64 15.71 1.52
C PRO A 72 5.36 14.47 2.38
N PHE A 73 4.32 13.73 2.02
CA PHE A 73 3.98 12.42 2.57
C PHE A 73 3.44 11.52 1.45
N GLY A 74 3.37 10.23 1.72
CA GLY A 74 2.84 9.24 0.78
C GLY A 74 1.56 8.55 1.24
N VAL A 75 0.94 7.80 0.33
CA VAL A 75 -0.17 6.88 0.59
C VAL A 75 0.17 5.51 0.03
N ASP A 76 0.00 4.46 0.84
CA ASP A 76 0.19 3.05 0.50
C ASP A 76 -1.15 2.34 0.31
N LEU A 77 -1.30 1.66 -0.83
CA LEU A 77 -2.44 0.81 -1.17
C LEU A 77 -1.96 -0.54 -1.72
N ILE A 78 -2.74 -1.59 -1.46
CA ILE A 78 -2.62 -2.84 -2.21
C ILE A 78 -3.28 -2.63 -3.57
N LEU A 79 -2.48 -2.77 -4.61
CA LEU A 79 -2.95 -2.82 -5.98
C LEU A 79 -3.63 -4.17 -6.25
N PRO A 80 -4.67 -4.22 -7.09
CA PRO A 80 -5.34 -5.47 -7.41
C PRO A 80 -4.33 -6.47 -7.97
N ALA A 81 -4.27 -7.64 -7.33
CA ALA A 81 -3.47 -8.74 -7.84
C ALA A 81 -4.07 -9.22 -9.17
N ARG A 82 -3.24 -9.84 -10.02
CA ARG A 82 -3.60 -10.45 -11.33
C ARG A 82 -4.78 -11.45 -11.32
N LEU A 83 -5.42 -11.72 -10.19
CA LEU A 83 -6.51 -12.68 -10.07
C LEU A 83 -7.62 -12.39 -11.10
N GLU A 84 -8.00 -11.11 -11.28
CA GLU A 84 -9.00 -10.73 -12.29
C GLU A 84 -8.50 -10.87 -13.73
N GLN A 85 -7.20 -10.67 -13.99
CA GLN A 85 -6.61 -10.82 -15.32
C GLN A 85 -6.46 -12.29 -15.76
N SER A 86 -6.55 -13.23 -14.82
CA SER A 86 -6.42 -14.68 -15.07
C SER A 86 -7.77 -15.41 -15.24
N GLY A 87 -8.90 -14.73 -14.96
CA GLY A 87 -10.23 -15.33 -14.98
C GLY A 87 -10.59 -16.22 -13.78
N VAL A 88 -9.68 -16.39 -12.81
CA VAL A 88 -9.90 -17.18 -11.58
C VAL A 88 -10.55 -16.31 -10.52
N ARG A 89 -11.75 -16.69 -10.04
CA ARG A 89 -12.44 -15.97 -8.96
C ARG A 89 -12.08 -16.56 -7.62
N ALA A 90 -12.14 -15.75 -6.56
CA ALA A 90 -11.82 -16.20 -5.21
C ALA A 90 -12.68 -17.37 -4.71
N ARG A 91 -13.94 -17.49 -5.18
CA ARG A 91 -14.76 -18.68 -4.93
C ARG A 91 -14.17 -19.96 -5.52
N ASP A 92 -13.55 -19.86 -6.69
CA ASP A 92 -12.95 -20.99 -7.39
C ASP A 92 -11.67 -21.44 -6.64
N ILE A 93 -11.04 -20.54 -5.87
CA ILE A 93 -9.91 -20.85 -4.98
C ILE A 93 -10.39 -21.52 -3.69
N ALA A 94 -11.49 -21.04 -3.10
CA ALA A 94 -12.03 -21.63 -1.87
C ALA A 94 -12.42 -23.10 -2.06
N GLU A 95 -12.91 -23.46 -3.25
CA GLU A 95 -13.23 -24.84 -3.64
C GLU A 95 -11.99 -25.71 -3.88
N GLN A 96 -10.81 -25.11 -4.08
CA GLN A 96 -9.54 -25.81 -4.27
C GLN A 96 -8.78 -26.08 -2.98
N ILE A 97 -9.20 -25.52 -1.84
CA ILE A 97 -8.54 -25.74 -0.54
C ILE A 97 -8.80 -27.20 -0.10
N PRO A 98 -7.77 -28.04 0.06
CA PRO A 98 -7.95 -29.42 0.51
C PRO A 98 -8.67 -29.52 1.85
N ALA A 99 -9.51 -30.55 2.02
CA ALA A 99 -10.35 -30.75 3.21
C ALA A 99 -9.52 -30.78 4.51
N GLU A 100 -8.32 -31.36 4.48
CA GLU A 100 -7.40 -31.41 5.62
C GLU A 100 -7.01 -30.04 6.19
N HIS A 101 -6.95 -28.99 5.36
CA HIS A 101 -6.68 -27.63 5.84
C HIS A 101 -7.90 -27.04 6.56
N TRP A 102 -9.11 -27.34 6.08
CA TRP A 102 -10.34 -26.95 6.75
C TRP A 102 -10.49 -27.69 8.09
N ASP A 103 -10.21 -28.98 8.12
CA ASP A 103 -10.25 -29.79 9.35
C ASP A 103 -9.24 -29.28 10.38
N PHE A 104 -8.03 -28.95 9.94
CA PHE A 104 -7.01 -28.35 10.79
C PHE A 104 -7.47 -27.01 11.39
N ALA A 105 -8.01 -26.10 10.56
CA ALA A 105 -8.50 -24.80 11.01
C ALA A 105 -9.68 -24.94 11.99
N ASN A 106 -10.62 -25.84 11.69
CA ASN A 106 -11.77 -26.12 12.55
C ASN A 106 -11.35 -26.70 13.91
N ARG A 107 -10.36 -27.61 13.92
CA ARG A 107 -9.81 -28.17 15.16
C ARG A 107 -9.22 -27.07 16.05
N ILE A 108 -8.41 -26.17 15.48
CA ILE A 108 -7.85 -25.02 16.24
C ILE A 108 -8.96 -24.13 16.77
N ALA A 109 -9.96 -23.81 15.95
CA ALA A 109 -11.09 -22.98 16.37
C ALA A 109 -11.84 -23.62 17.55
N GLN A 110 -12.07 -24.94 17.50
CA GLN A 110 -12.69 -25.69 18.59
C GLN A 110 -11.82 -25.70 19.86
N GLU A 111 -10.52 -25.98 19.73
CA GLU A 111 -9.59 -25.98 20.87
C GLU A 111 -9.50 -24.62 21.56
N LEU A 112 -9.63 -23.53 20.80
CA LEU A 112 -9.58 -22.16 21.30
C LEU A 112 -10.97 -21.59 21.65
N GLY A 113 -12.06 -22.34 21.43
CA GLY A 113 -13.43 -21.88 21.66
C GLY A 113 -13.85 -20.71 20.77
N VAL A 114 -13.27 -20.57 19.58
CA VAL A 114 -13.58 -19.51 18.62
C VAL A 114 -14.75 -19.94 17.75
N GLU A 115 -15.82 -19.15 17.71
CA GLU A 115 -16.89 -19.35 16.72
C GLU A 115 -16.35 -19.08 15.31
N THR A 116 -16.37 -20.10 14.47
CA THR A 116 -16.04 -19.96 13.05
C THR A 116 -17.20 -19.25 12.35
N PRO A 117 -17.00 -18.06 11.77
CA PRO A 117 -18.09 -17.36 11.09
C PRO A 117 -18.56 -18.19 9.90
N ALA A 118 -19.86 -18.49 9.86
CA ALA A 118 -20.49 -19.04 8.67
C ALA A 118 -20.35 -18.01 7.53
N ALA A 119 -19.52 -18.32 6.53
CA ALA A 119 -19.47 -17.64 5.24
C ALA A 119 -18.89 -16.21 5.16
N SER A 120 -18.01 -15.76 6.07
CA SER A 120 -17.27 -14.50 5.84
C SER A 120 -16.23 -14.60 4.71
N ALA A 121 -15.77 -15.81 4.39
CA ALA A 121 -14.85 -16.06 3.28
C ALA A 121 -15.49 -15.96 1.87
N ARG A 122 -16.83 -15.84 1.77
CA ARG A 122 -17.56 -15.90 0.49
C ARG A 122 -17.82 -14.55 -0.17
N ALA A 123 -17.41 -13.44 0.45
CA ALA A 123 -17.66 -12.08 -0.07
C ALA A 123 -16.55 -11.51 -0.96
N VAL A 124 -15.61 -12.34 -1.43
CA VAL A 124 -14.58 -11.91 -2.39
C VAL A 124 -15.15 -12.02 -3.81
N GLY A 125 -15.92 -11.01 -4.21
CA GLY A 125 -16.42 -10.87 -5.57
C GLY A 125 -16.59 -9.40 -5.95
N GLY A 126 -15.92 -8.98 -7.03
CA GLY A 126 -15.89 -7.60 -7.56
C GLY A 126 -14.46 -7.05 -7.63
N GLU A 127 -14.30 -5.88 -8.26
CA GLU A 127 -13.10 -5.03 -8.51
C GLU A 127 -12.31 -4.65 -7.24
N ARG A 128 -12.22 -5.57 -6.30
CA ARG A 128 -11.73 -5.40 -4.95
C ARG A 128 -10.32 -6.00 -4.86
N ASN A 129 -9.43 -5.32 -4.15
CA ASN A 129 -8.08 -5.80 -3.91
C ASN A 129 -8.06 -7.02 -2.96
N ALA A 130 -6.86 -7.51 -2.63
CA ALA A 130 -6.69 -8.70 -1.78
C ALA A 130 -7.33 -8.58 -0.38
N LEU A 131 -7.68 -7.37 0.08
CA LEU A 131 -8.36 -7.11 1.34
C LEU A 131 -9.85 -6.74 1.18
N GLY A 132 -10.39 -6.83 -0.04
CA GLY A 132 -11.80 -6.52 -0.29
C GLY A 132 -12.11 -5.03 -0.47
N THR A 133 -11.11 -4.16 -0.66
CA THR A 133 -11.34 -2.72 -0.90
C THR A 133 -11.27 -2.36 -2.38
N ASP A 134 -12.00 -1.32 -2.78
CA ASP A 134 -12.02 -0.81 -4.16
C ASP A 134 -10.77 0.06 -4.42
N ALA A 135 -9.80 -0.52 -5.15
CA ALA A 135 -8.54 0.15 -5.42
C ALA A 135 -8.70 1.34 -6.39
N GLU A 136 -9.63 1.27 -7.35
CA GLU A 136 -9.88 2.37 -8.30
C GLU A 136 -10.45 3.60 -7.57
N ALA A 137 -11.41 3.38 -6.67
CA ALA A 137 -11.97 4.46 -5.86
C ALA A 137 -10.91 5.09 -4.94
N GLN A 138 -10.02 4.28 -4.34
CA GLN A 138 -8.92 4.79 -3.52
C GLN A 138 -7.90 5.58 -4.36
N ILE A 139 -7.51 5.08 -5.53
CA ILE A 139 -6.61 5.80 -6.46
C ILE A 139 -7.22 7.12 -6.93
N THR A 140 -8.52 7.13 -7.22
CA THR A 140 -9.24 8.37 -7.58
C THR A 140 -9.09 9.43 -6.48
N VAL A 141 -9.22 9.04 -5.20
CA VAL A 141 -8.99 9.96 -4.09
C VAL A 141 -7.53 10.43 -4.00
N VAL A 142 -6.57 9.55 -4.23
CA VAL A 142 -5.13 9.91 -4.25
C VAL A 142 -4.85 10.97 -5.32
N LEU A 143 -5.47 10.84 -6.50
CA LEU A 143 -5.36 11.80 -7.60
C LEU A 143 -6.04 13.13 -7.28
N GLU A 144 -7.29 13.09 -6.80
CA GLU A 144 -8.06 14.29 -6.44
C GLU A 144 -7.40 15.11 -5.33
N GLU A 145 -6.82 14.43 -4.33
CA GLU A 145 -6.12 15.08 -3.22
C GLU A 145 -4.64 15.38 -3.53
N GLN A 146 -4.18 15.10 -4.76
CA GLN A 146 -2.83 15.39 -5.27
C GLN A 146 -1.73 14.96 -4.29
N VAL A 147 -1.76 13.69 -3.88
CA VAL A 147 -0.78 13.15 -2.94
C VAL A 147 0.60 13.11 -3.59
N PRO A 148 1.67 13.65 -2.97
CA PRO A 148 2.99 13.72 -3.61
C PRO A 148 3.63 12.36 -3.93
N VAL A 149 3.36 11.33 -3.12
CA VAL A 149 3.95 10.00 -3.27
C VAL A 149 2.89 8.92 -3.17
N PHE A 150 2.86 8.02 -4.15
CA PHE A 150 2.06 6.82 -4.10
C PHE A 150 2.95 5.59 -3.92
N VAL A 151 2.55 4.68 -3.03
CA VAL A 151 3.21 3.39 -2.82
C VAL A 151 2.22 2.28 -3.18
N GLY A 152 2.60 1.44 -4.14
CA GLY A 152 1.83 0.26 -4.53
C GLY A 152 2.44 -1.02 -3.97
N ALA A 153 1.64 -1.81 -3.24
CA ALA A 153 2.00 -3.13 -2.76
C ALA A 153 1.26 -4.26 -3.53
N LEU A 154 1.89 -5.44 -3.61
CA LEU A 154 1.30 -6.70 -4.10
C LEU A 154 0.71 -6.70 -5.53
N GLY A 155 1.12 -5.77 -6.40
CA GLY A 155 0.61 -5.67 -7.77
C GLY A 155 1.52 -4.89 -8.71
N THR A 156 0.96 -4.46 -9.84
CA THR A 156 1.63 -3.62 -10.84
C THR A 156 1.01 -2.22 -10.86
N PRO A 157 1.82 -1.14 -10.95
CA PRO A 157 1.31 0.22 -11.10
C PRO A 157 0.79 0.52 -12.52
N ALA A 158 0.98 -0.35 -13.51
CA ALA A 158 0.69 -0.07 -14.92
C ALA A 158 -0.71 0.54 -15.19
N PRO A 159 -1.81 0.11 -14.55
CA PRO A 159 -3.13 0.69 -14.80
C PRO A 159 -3.27 2.15 -14.35
N TYR A 160 -2.39 2.61 -13.46
CA TYR A 160 -2.51 3.89 -12.75
C TYR A 160 -1.33 4.83 -12.99
N ALA A 161 -0.17 4.31 -13.41
CA ALA A 161 1.08 5.05 -13.47
C ALA A 161 0.98 6.34 -14.28
N GLU A 162 0.40 6.28 -15.48
CA GLU A 162 0.22 7.47 -16.34
C GLU A 162 -0.62 8.56 -15.65
N ARG A 163 -1.79 8.19 -15.10
CA ARG A 163 -2.66 9.12 -14.37
C ARG A 163 -1.99 9.72 -13.13
N LEU A 164 -1.21 8.92 -12.40
CA LEU A 164 -0.45 9.36 -11.23
C LEU A 164 0.67 10.33 -11.64
N HIS A 165 1.39 10.03 -12.71
CA HIS A 165 2.44 10.90 -13.26
C HIS A 165 1.88 12.22 -13.79
N ASP A 166 0.75 12.20 -14.49
CA ASP A 166 0.06 13.41 -14.96
C ASP A 166 -0.37 14.31 -13.80
N ALA A 167 -0.69 13.72 -12.64
CA ALA A 167 -0.98 14.45 -11.41
C ALA A 167 0.28 14.90 -10.64
N GLY A 168 1.48 14.60 -11.13
CA GLY A 168 2.76 14.91 -10.49
C GLY A 168 3.11 14.01 -9.29
N THR A 169 2.44 12.86 -9.16
CA THR A 169 2.68 11.90 -8.08
C THR A 169 3.90 11.03 -8.38
N PHE A 170 4.79 10.89 -7.41
CA PHE A 170 5.93 9.98 -7.49
C PHE A 170 5.49 8.55 -7.15
N VAL A 171 5.73 7.59 -8.05
CA VAL A 171 5.23 6.21 -7.91
C VAL A 171 6.31 5.28 -7.38
N MET A 172 6.07 4.64 -6.24
CA MET A 172 6.93 3.61 -5.67
C MET A 172 6.22 2.25 -5.70
N SER A 173 6.98 1.17 -5.86
CA SER A 173 6.41 -0.19 -5.82
C SER A 173 7.23 -1.13 -4.95
N VAL A 174 6.55 -1.88 -4.09
CA VAL A 174 7.15 -2.92 -3.24
C VAL A 174 7.33 -4.21 -4.03
N VAL A 175 8.53 -4.77 -4.00
CA VAL A 175 8.87 -6.00 -4.71
C VAL A 175 9.65 -6.95 -3.81
N GLY A 176 9.42 -8.26 -3.97
CA GLY A 176 10.16 -9.33 -3.27
C GLY A 176 11.13 -10.10 -4.18
N SER A 177 11.29 -9.69 -5.45
CA SER A 177 12.18 -10.36 -6.40
C SER A 177 12.71 -9.43 -7.47
N THR A 178 13.86 -9.77 -8.05
CA THR A 178 14.48 -9.04 -9.17
C THR A 178 13.58 -9.03 -10.41
N LYS A 179 12.86 -10.12 -10.68
CA LYS A 179 11.88 -10.20 -11.76
C LYS A 179 10.77 -9.17 -11.59
N GLN A 180 10.24 -9.02 -10.38
CA GLN A 180 9.25 -7.98 -10.07
C GLN A 180 9.84 -6.58 -10.17
N ALA A 181 11.07 -6.36 -9.70
CA ALA A 181 11.75 -5.06 -9.81
C ALA A 181 11.83 -4.57 -11.26
N VAL A 182 12.24 -5.46 -12.19
CA VAL A 182 12.28 -5.14 -13.63
C VAL A 182 10.90 -4.87 -14.19
N GLN A 183 9.89 -5.62 -13.74
CA GLN A 183 8.52 -5.45 -14.21
C GLN A 183 7.94 -4.11 -13.78
N VAL A 184 7.97 -3.78 -12.49
CA VAL A 184 7.36 -2.53 -11.99
C VAL A 184 8.05 -1.29 -12.53
N ALA A 185 9.37 -1.35 -12.78
CA ALA A 185 10.10 -0.27 -13.45
C ALA A 185 9.61 -0.03 -14.88
N ARG A 186 9.28 -1.09 -15.64
CA ARG A 186 8.67 -0.96 -16.98
C ARG A 186 7.22 -0.47 -16.92
N ASP A 187 6.53 -0.83 -15.85
CA ASP A 187 5.13 -0.48 -15.61
C ASP A 187 4.94 0.93 -15.04
N GLY A 188 6.02 1.72 -14.93
CA GLY A 188 5.96 3.13 -14.55
C GLY A 188 6.32 3.45 -13.09
N ALA A 189 6.94 2.54 -12.34
CA ALA A 189 7.48 2.89 -11.02
C ALA A 189 8.71 3.81 -11.15
N ASP A 190 8.73 4.89 -10.38
CA ASP A 190 9.86 5.83 -10.24
C ASP A 190 10.96 5.33 -9.31
N ALA A 191 10.58 4.49 -8.34
CA ALA A 191 11.48 3.81 -7.43
C ALA A 191 10.93 2.43 -7.01
N VAL A 192 11.86 1.54 -6.66
CA VAL A 192 11.55 0.17 -6.22
C VAL A 192 11.90 0.04 -4.74
N ILE A 193 10.97 -0.49 -3.95
CA ILE A 193 11.17 -0.86 -2.55
C ILE A 193 11.47 -2.36 -2.51
N ALA A 194 12.73 -2.72 -2.32
CA ALA A 194 13.15 -4.11 -2.21
C ALA A 194 12.85 -4.65 -0.81
N GLN A 195 11.79 -5.47 -0.70
CA GLN A 195 11.44 -6.19 0.53
C GLN A 195 12.21 -7.52 0.58
N GLY A 196 12.99 -7.70 1.66
CA GLY A 196 13.82 -8.89 1.88
C GLY A 196 13.06 -10.11 2.37
#